data_AF-A0A367JB54-F1
#
_entry.id   AF-A0A367JB54-F1
#
_cell.length_a   1.000
_cell.length_b   1.000
_cell.length_c   1.000
_cell.angle_alpha   90.00
_cell.angle_beta   90.00
_cell.angle_gamma   90.00
#
_symmetry.space_group_name_H-M   'P 1'
#
loop_
_entity.id
_entity.type
_entity.pdbx_description
1 polymer ?
#
loop_
_entity_poly.entity_id
_entity_poly.type
_entity_poly.pdbx_seq_one_letter_code
_entity_poly.pdbx_strand_id
1 'polypeptide(L)'
;FPALIPRALQIISGMYPIAQVQEPYSAIRYLAERIPLEKILSLTPPDFSRDYQWSAWTICEAFAEQRGFHTAKTAQPDVYRAANAILRLTADGRILLSFKPPGFFTSSKYEILRVTEADSHRDNSDNEDEKEEKPMVITGGGFSALASDSE
;
A
#
# COMPACT_ATOMS: atom_id res chain seq x y z
N PHE A 1 5.56 30.29 -11.80
CA PHE A 1 4.93 29.01 -11.46
C PHE A 1 4.73 28.92 -9.95
N PRO A 2 3.59 29.38 -9.39
CA PRO A 2 3.20 29.01 -8.05
C PRO A 2 1.91 28.17 -8.12
N ALA A 3 1.98 26.91 -7.72
CA ALA A 3 0.76 26.17 -7.37
C ALA A 3 0.52 26.32 -5.87
N LEU A 4 -0.75 26.31 -5.45
CA LEU A 4 -1.17 26.40 -4.05
C LEU A 4 -0.72 25.21 -3.19
N ILE A 5 -0.31 24.12 -3.85
CA ILE A 5 0.04 22.84 -3.24
C ILE A 5 1.55 22.77 -2.97
N PRO A 6 2.03 22.14 -1.89
CA PRO A 6 3.47 21.94 -1.65
C PRO A 6 4.17 21.21 -2.81
N ARG A 7 5.41 21.60 -3.12
CA ARG A 7 6.18 21.04 -4.25
C ARG A 7 6.30 19.51 -4.20
N ALA A 8 6.56 18.94 -3.02
CA ALA A 8 6.64 17.49 -2.85
C ALA A 8 5.36 16.78 -3.31
N LEU A 9 4.19 17.33 -2.97
CA LEU A 9 2.91 16.76 -3.35
C LEU A 9 2.67 16.88 -4.86
N GLN A 10 3.07 18.00 -5.49
CA GLN A 10 2.99 18.16 -6.94
C GLN A 10 3.84 17.13 -7.70
N ILE A 11 5.01 16.76 -7.16
CA ILE A 11 5.89 15.75 -7.75
C ILE A 11 5.27 14.36 -7.61
N ILE A 12 4.80 14.02 -6.41
CA ILE A 12 4.21 12.70 -6.11
C ILE A 12 2.91 12.48 -6.88
N SER A 13 2.09 13.51 -7.08
CA SER A 13 0.85 13.43 -7.85
C SER A 13 1.06 13.42 -9.37
N GLY A 14 2.31 13.47 -9.85
CA GLY A 14 2.63 13.51 -11.28
C GLY A 14 2.32 14.86 -11.96
N MET A 15 1.90 15.89 -11.22
CA MET A 15 1.67 17.24 -11.76
C MET A 15 2.97 17.91 -12.21
N TYR A 16 4.10 17.54 -11.61
CA TYR A 16 5.42 18.04 -11.95
C TYR A 16 6.29 16.92 -12.56
N PRO A 17 6.94 17.14 -13.72
CA PRO A 17 7.71 16.10 -14.39
C PRO A 17 8.93 15.69 -13.55
N ILE A 18 9.00 14.41 -13.17
CA ILE A 18 10.08 13.85 -12.33
C ILE A 18 11.46 14.10 -12.95
N ALA A 19 11.58 14.10 -14.28
CA ALA A 19 12.85 14.34 -14.98
C ALA A 19 13.43 15.76 -14.77
N GLN A 20 12.61 16.73 -14.35
CA GLN A 20 13.05 18.12 -14.10
C GLN A 20 13.29 18.39 -12.61
N VAL A 21 13.04 17.41 -11.73
CA VAL A 21 13.19 17.56 -10.28
C VAL A 21 14.68 17.57 -9.95
N GLN A 22 15.20 18.72 -9.52
CA GLN A 22 16.61 18.85 -9.08
C GLN A 22 16.85 18.18 -7.72
N GLU A 23 15.84 18.15 -6.86
CA GLU A 23 15.96 17.69 -5.48
C GLU A 23 14.82 16.70 -5.15
N PRO A 24 14.99 15.40 -5.46
CA PRO A 24 13.95 14.39 -5.25
C PRO A 24 13.84 13.95 -3.78
N TYR A 25 14.82 14.25 -2.94
CA TYR A 25 14.92 13.76 -1.56
C TYR A 25 13.82 14.32 -0.66
N SER A 26 13.45 15.60 -0.79
CA SER A 26 12.32 16.18 -0.06
C SER A 26 10.99 15.51 -0.38
N ALA A 27 10.78 15.09 -1.64
CA ALA A 27 9.58 14.36 -2.02
C ALA A 27 9.56 12.94 -1.42
N ILE A 28 10.72 12.28 -1.38
CA ILE A 28 10.84 10.95 -0.76
C ILE A 28 10.66 11.04 0.76
N ARG A 29 11.22 12.07 1.40
CA ARG A 29 10.96 12.34 2.81
C ARG A 29 9.47 12.50 3.09
N TYR A 30 8.78 13.31 2.28
CA TYR A 30 7.33 13.51 2.41
C TYR A 30 6.56 12.18 2.31
N LEU A 31 7.02 11.26 1.46
CA LEU A 31 6.45 9.92 1.30
C LEU A 31 6.76 9.04 2.53
N ALA A 32 8.02 8.97 2.94
CA ALA A 32 8.48 8.16 4.08
C ALA A 32 7.86 8.59 5.42
N GLU A 33 7.48 9.86 5.58
CA GLU A 33 6.76 10.34 6.76
C GLU A 33 5.31 9.80 6.86
N ARG A 34 4.72 9.35 5.75
CA ARG A 34 3.31 8.93 5.68
C ARG A 34 3.13 7.43 5.50
N ILE A 35 4.14 6.76 4.96
CA ILE A 35 4.11 5.37 4.58
C ILE A 35 5.42 4.72 5.01
N PRO A 36 5.40 3.49 5.55
CA PRO A 36 6.63 2.73 5.84
C PRO A 36 7.31 2.27 4.54
N LEU A 37 8.05 3.19 3.92
CA LEU A 37 8.70 3.00 2.62
C LEU A 37 9.76 1.90 2.67
N GLU A 38 10.47 1.79 3.78
CA GLU A 38 11.48 0.76 4.05
C GLU A 38 10.91 -0.65 3.97
N LYS A 39 9.69 -0.85 4.48
CA LYS A 39 9.00 -2.16 4.47
C LYS A 39 8.47 -2.48 3.08
N ILE A 40 7.87 -1.49 2.40
CA ILE A 40 7.32 -1.67 1.05
C ILE A 40 8.42 -2.03 0.06
N LEU A 41 9.58 -1.38 0.16
CA LEU A 41 10.74 -1.65 -0.69
C LEU A 41 11.57 -2.85 -0.22
N SER A 42 11.22 -3.45 0.93
CA SER A 42 11.96 -4.57 1.54
C SER A 42 13.46 -4.26 1.69
N LEU A 43 13.77 -3.07 2.23
CA LEU A 43 15.15 -2.60 2.39
C LEU A 43 15.80 -3.18 3.64
N THR A 44 17.09 -3.48 3.53
CA THR A 44 17.93 -3.90 4.64
C THR A 44 18.58 -2.69 5.30
N PRO A 45 18.45 -2.49 6.62
CA PRO A 45 19.14 -1.40 7.31
C PRO A 45 20.66 -1.64 7.32
N PRO A 46 21.48 -0.57 7.23
CA PRO A 46 22.94 -0.69 7.08
C PRO A 46 23.63 -1.38 8.28
N ASP A 47 23.18 -1.09 9.50
CA ASP A 47 23.78 -1.64 10.73
C ASP A 47 23.06 -2.90 11.26
N PHE A 48 22.10 -3.46 10.51
CA PHE A 48 21.20 -4.55 10.95
C PHE A 48 20.50 -4.30 12.30
N SER A 49 20.53 -3.05 12.80
CA SER A 49 19.88 -2.65 14.04
C SER A 49 18.37 -2.62 13.84
N ARG A 50 17.64 -3.23 14.77
CA ARG A 50 16.17 -3.24 14.75
C ARG A 50 15.57 -1.86 14.98
N ASP A 51 16.30 -1.00 15.70
CA ASP A 51 15.84 0.35 16.08
C ASP A 51 16.40 1.44 15.17
N TYR A 52 16.88 1.06 13.97
CA TYR A 52 17.46 1.98 13.02
C TYR A 52 16.45 3.04 12.55
N GLN A 53 16.80 4.31 12.71
CA GLN A 53 15.99 5.43 12.26
C GLN A 53 16.28 5.74 10.79
N TRP A 54 15.32 5.42 9.94
CA TRP A 54 15.44 5.65 8.51
C TRP A 54 15.36 7.15 8.17
N SER A 55 16.33 7.61 7.40
CA SER A 55 16.29 8.90 6.72
C SER A 55 15.96 8.71 5.24
N ALA A 56 15.44 9.75 4.58
CA ALA A 56 15.20 9.72 3.14
C ALA A 56 16.47 9.38 2.34
N TRP A 57 17.63 9.87 2.80
CA TRP A 57 18.92 9.55 2.19
C TRP A 57 19.24 8.06 2.29
N THR A 58 19.21 7.50 3.50
CA THR A 58 19.56 6.10 3.77
C THR A 58 18.60 5.11 3.11
N ILE A 59 17.32 5.49 2.95
CA ILE A 59 16.35 4.71 2.17
C ILE A 59 16.78 4.66 0.69
N CYS A 60 17.15 5.81 0.12
CA CYS A 60 17.57 5.87 -1.28
C CYS A 60 18.90 5.16 -1.52
N GLU A 61 19.82 5.25 -0.57
CA GLU A 61 21.10 4.55 -0.59
C GLU A 61 20.91 3.02 -0.55
N ALA A 62 20.14 2.51 0.43
CA ALA A 62 19.83 1.09 0.50
C ALA A 62 19.07 0.58 -0.74
N PHE A 63 18.16 1.41 -1.30
CA PHE A 63 17.47 1.06 -2.54
C PHE A 63 18.41 1.06 -3.76
N ALA A 64 19.41 1.96 -3.79
CA ALA A 64 20.44 1.97 -4.83
C ALA A 64 21.27 0.68 -4.79
N GLU A 65 21.72 0.27 -3.60
CA GLU A 65 22.48 -0.96 -3.40
C GLU A 65 21.66 -2.19 -3.81
N GLN A 66 20.41 -2.29 -3.35
CA GLN A 66 19.51 -3.41 -3.68
C GLN A 66 19.28 -3.55 -5.19
N ARG A 67 19.21 -2.43 -5.92
CA ARG A 67 18.97 -2.40 -7.38
C ARG A 67 20.25 -2.40 -8.21
N GLY A 68 21.43 -2.32 -7.58
CA GLY A 68 22.70 -2.21 -8.28
C GLY A 68 22.89 -0.89 -9.02
N PHE A 69 22.35 0.22 -8.49
CA PHE A 69 22.63 1.56 -9.00
C PHE A 69 23.95 2.07 -8.43
N HIS A 70 25.02 1.96 -9.21
CA HIS A 70 26.35 2.44 -8.83
C HIS A 70 26.89 3.46 -9.83
N THR A 71 27.66 4.42 -9.32
CA THR A 71 28.37 5.40 -10.15
C THR A 71 29.59 4.76 -10.81
N ALA A 72 29.75 4.95 -12.11
CA ALA A 72 30.79 4.28 -12.91
C ALA A 72 32.24 4.49 -12.45
N LYS A 73 32.55 5.62 -11.80
CA LYS A 73 33.93 5.98 -11.41
C LYS A 73 34.36 5.44 -10.05
N THR A 74 33.46 5.45 -9.08
CA THR A 74 33.81 5.21 -7.65
C THR A 74 33.04 4.03 -7.07
N ALA A 75 32.18 3.37 -7.86
CA ALA A 75 31.28 2.30 -7.41
C ALA A 75 30.39 2.66 -6.20
N GLN A 76 30.23 3.96 -5.90
CA GLN A 76 29.34 4.45 -4.85
C GLN A 76 27.87 4.31 -5.28
N PRO A 77 26.96 4.04 -4.32
CA PRO A 77 25.52 3.96 -4.60
C PRO A 77 25.01 5.29 -5.19
N ASP A 78 24.30 5.19 -6.32
CA ASP A 78 23.70 6.35 -7.01
C ASP A 78 22.33 6.66 -6.40
N VAL A 79 22.37 7.46 -5.33
CA VAL A 79 21.21 7.87 -4.52
C VAL A 79 20.20 8.68 -5.34
N TYR A 80 20.66 9.50 -6.29
CA TYR A 80 19.77 10.34 -7.11
C TYR A 80 18.98 9.52 -8.12
N ARG A 81 19.63 8.55 -8.78
CA ARG A 81 18.97 7.61 -9.68
C ARG A 81 17.97 6.73 -8.93
N ALA A 82 18.34 6.26 -7.74
CA ALA A 82 17.46 5.53 -6.84
C ALA A 82 16.22 6.35 -6.46
N ALA A 83 16.42 7.61 -6.06
CA ALA A 83 15.36 8.52 -5.70
C ALA A 83 14.34 8.73 -6.84
N ASN A 84 14.83 8.99 -8.06
CA ASN A 84 13.97 9.15 -9.22
C ASN A 84 13.21 7.88 -9.60
N ALA A 85 13.81 6.70 -9.39
CA ALA A 85 13.14 5.43 -9.60
C ALA A 85 11.99 5.24 -8.58
N ILE A 86 12.21 5.56 -7.30
CA ILE A 86 11.16 5.49 -6.26
C ILE A 86 9.98 6.43 -6.60
N LEU A 87 10.26 7.67 -7.03
CA LEU A 87 9.21 8.61 -7.43
C LEU A 87 8.41 8.09 -8.63
N ARG A 88 9.05 7.43 -9.59
CA ARG A 88 8.37 6.79 -10.73
C ARG A 88 7.50 5.62 -10.27
N LEU A 89 7.99 4.76 -9.37
CA LEU A 89 7.18 3.68 -8.78
C LEU A 89 5.93 4.22 -8.06
N THR A 90 6.03 5.42 -7.48
CA THR A 90 4.92 6.09 -6.81
C THR A 90 3.92 6.65 -7.83
N ALA A 91 4.41 7.30 -8.88
CA ALA A 91 3.58 7.81 -9.98
C ALA A 91 2.87 6.67 -10.75
N ASP A 92 3.53 5.51 -10.89
CA ASP A 92 2.96 4.30 -11.50
C ASP A 92 1.91 3.62 -10.60
N GLY A 93 1.76 4.06 -9.35
CA GLY A 93 0.82 3.48 -8.38
C GLY A 93 1.30 2.17 -7.72
N ARG A 94 2.55 1.76 -7.94
CA ARG A 94 3.14 0.59 -7.25
C ARG A 94 3.38 0.88 -5.77
N ILE A 95 3.71 2.13 -5.46
CA ILE A 95 3.76 2.65 -4.10
C ILE A 95 2.54 3.54 -3.92
N LEU A 96 1.60 3.12 -3.07
CA LEU A 96 0.31 3.79 -2.89
C LEU A 96 0.37 4.81 -1.76
N LEU A 97 0.06 6.06 -2.09
CA LEU A 97 -0.20 7.13 -1.13
C LEU A 97 -1.67 7.53 -1.17
N SER A 98 -2.35 7.45 -0.03
CA SER A 98 -3.75 7.86 0.10
C SER A 98 -3.89 9.03 1.08
N PHE A 99 -4.64 10.05 0.70
CA PHE A 99 -5.07 11.11 1.61
C PHE A 99 -6.47 10.81 2.10
N LYS A 100 -6.67 10.86 3.41
CA LYS A 100 -8.00 10.76 4.00
C LYS A 100 -8.69 12.12 3.98
N PRO A 101 -10.00 12.18 3.73
CA PRO A 101 -10.74 13.44 3.76
C PRO A 101 -10.68 14.07 5.16
N PRO A 102 -10.90 15.40 5.27
CA PRO A 102 -10.95 16.05 6.57
C PRO A 102 -12.04 15.42 7.45
N GLY A 103 -11.72 15.17 8.72
CA GLY A 103 -12.62 14.52 9.67
C GLY A 103 -12.74 13.00 9.52
N PHE A 104 -11.92 12.35 8.67
CA PHE A 104 -11.93 10.89 8.52
C PHE A 104 -11.66 10.16 9.85
N PHE A 105 -10.62 10.57 10.58
CA PHE A 105 -10.21 9.95 11.84
C PHE A 105 -11.00 10.43 13.06
N THR A 106 -11.92 11.39 12.89
CA THR A 106 -12.75 11.93 13.97
C THR A 106 -14.23 11.56 13.81
N SER A 107 -14.66 11.22 12.60
CA SER A 107 -16.05 10.92 12.26
C SER A 107 -16.33 9.42 12.38
N SER A 108 -16.98 9.07 13.49
CA SER A 108 -17.44 7.73 13.84
C SER A 108 -18.28 7.02 12.76
N LYS A 109 -18.97 7.76 11.87
CA LYS A 109 -19.94 7.16 10.94
C LYS A 109 -19.32 6.28 9.84
N TYR A 110 -18.14 6.64 9.31
CA TYR A 110 -17.51 5.89 8.21
C TYR A 110 -16.47 4.86 8.69
N GLU A 111 -15.90 5.05 9.87
CA GLU A 111 -15.01 4.05 10.47
C GLU A 111 -15.79 2.86 11.02
N ILE A 112 -16.94 3.09 11.67
CA ILE A 112 -17.83 2.00 12.12
C ILE A 112 -18.31 1.18 10.93
N LEU A 113 -18.81 1.81 9.86
CA LEU A 113 -19.37 1.08 8.71
C LEU A 113 -18.35 0.15 8.03
N ARG A 114 -17.09 0.60 7.89
CA ARG A 114 -16.03 -0.19 7.24
C ARG A 114 -15.51 -1.34 8.09
N VAL A 115 -15.44 -1.15 9.41
CA VAL A 115 -15.09 -2.23 10.34
C VAL A 115 -16.20 -3.28 10.30
N THR A 116 -17.47 -2.86 10.37
CA THR A 116 -18.61 -3.78 10.27
C THR A 116 -18.67 -4.51 8.93
N GLU A 117 -18.46 -3.84 7.80
CA GLU A 117 -18.43 -4.47 6.46
C GLU A 117 -17.24 -5.43 6.30
N ALA A 118 -16.07 -5.10 6.85
CA ALA A 118 -14.89 -5.96 6.79
C ALA A 118 -15.01 -7.20 7.70
N ASP A 119 -15.60 -7.05 8.89
CA ASP A 119 -15.85 -8.15 9.82
C ASP A 119 -16.97 -9.06 9.29
N SER A 120 -18.02 -8.51 8.70
CA SER A 120 -19.08 -9.31 8.07
C SER A 120 -18.62 -10.05 6.80
N HIS A 121 -17.66 -9.52 6.04
CA HIS A 121 -17.05 -10.26 4.93
C HIS A 121 -16.16 -11.43 5.38
N ARG A 122 -15.52 -11.31 6.55
CA ARG A 122 -14.71 -12.39 7.16
C ARG A 122 -15.59 -13.50 7.74
N ASP A 123 -16.65 -13.13 8.47
CA ASP A 123 -17.61 -14.12 8.97
C ASP A 123 -18.30 -14.86 7.82
N ASN A 124 -18.56 -14.19 6.68
CA ASN A 124 -19.19 -14.84 5.53
C ASN A 124 -18.23 -15.78 4.77
N SER A 125 -16.93 -15.48 4.70
CA SER A 125 -15.94 -16.42 4.14
C SER A 125 -15.73 -17.65 5.03
N ASP A 126 -15.67 -17.45 6.34
CA ASP A 126 -15.51 -18.54 7.30
C ASP A 126 -16.76 -19.46 7.34
N ASN A 127 -17.96 -18.91 7.09
CA ASN A 127 -19.20 -19.68 6.95
C ASN A 127 -19.41 -20.32 5.55
N GLU A 128 -18.73 -19.84 4.51
CA GLU A 128 -18.75 -20.44 3.17
C GLU A 128 -17.81 -21.66 3.11
N ASP A 129 -16.66 -21.61 3.78
CA ASP A 129 -15.73 -22.74 3.90
C ASP A 129 -16.29 -23.87 4.78
N GLU A 130 -17.16 -23.58 5.76
CA GLU A 130 -17.87 -24.60 6.55
C GLU A 130 -19.07 -25.26 5.80
N LYS A 131 -19.51 -24.69 4.67
CA LYS A 131 -20.63 -25.26 3.87
C LYS A 131 -20.18 -26.22 2.77
N GLU A 132 -18.90 -26.27 2.41
CA GLU A 132 -18.39 -27.21 1.39
C GLU A 132 -18.00 -28.60 1.94
N GLU A 133 -17.91 -28.79 3.26
CA GLU A 133 -17.75 -30.11 3.88
C GLU A 133 -19.07 -30.68 4.42
N LYS A 134 -20.01 -31.02 3.53
CA LYS A 134 -21.03 -32.04 3.84
C LYS A 134 -20.98 -33.14 2.79
N PRO A 135 -20.70 -34.40 3.16
CA PRO A 135 -20.67 -35.49 2.19
C PRO A 135 -22.05 -35.69 1.56
N MET A 136 -22.04 -35.79 0.23
CA MET A 136 -23.16 -36.05 -0.64
C MET A 136 -23.90 -37.34 -0.21
N VAL A 137 -25.05 -37.21 0.47
CA VAL A 137 -25.92 -38.36 0.76
C VAL A 137 -26.69 -38.69 -0.52
N ILE A 138 -26.43 -39.90 -1.04
CA ILE A 138 -27.08 -40.46 -2.22
C ILE A 138 -28.59 -40.59 -2.00
N THR A 139 -29.29 -40.15 -3.03
CA THR A 139 -30.73 -40.20 -3.31
C THR A 139 -31.46 -41.46 -2.82
N GLY A 140 -32.64 -41.24 -2.24
CA GLY A 140 -33.63 -42.29 -1.99
C GLY A 140 -35.06 -41.72 -1.85
N GLY A 141 -35.63 -41.26 -2.97
CA GLY A 141 -37.07 -41.32 -3.25
C GLY A 141 -38.03 -40.40 -2.49
N GLY A 142 -39.01 -39.84 -3.23
CA GLY A 142 -40.37 -39.70 -2.72
C GLY A 142 -40.84 -38.28 -2.35
N PHE A 143 -41.25 -37.52 -3.35
CA PHE A 143 -42.60 -36.92 -3.42
C PHE A 143 -43.24 -36.48 -2.08
N SER A 144 -42.97 -35.27 -1.58
CA SER A 144 -43.82 -34.64 -0.56
C SER A 144 -43.60 -33.12 -0.44
N ALA A 145 -44.13 -32.34 -1.38
CA ALA A 145 -44.24 -30.89 -1.22
C ALA A 145 -45.55 -30.32 -1.78
N LEU A 146 -46.62 -31.11 -1.86
CA LEU A 146 -47.87 -30.71 -2.50
C LEU A 146 -49.16 -30.96 -1.71
N ALA A 147 -49.10 -31.23 -0.40
CA ALA A 147 -50.33 -31.31 0.39
C ALA A 147 -50.07 -30.93 1.85
N SER A 148 -50.40 -29.69 2.22
CA SER A 148 -51.14 -29.37 3.45
C SER A 148 -51.33 -27.85 3.55
N ASP A 149 -52.22 -27.34 2.71
CA ASP A 149 -52.96 -26.11 3.00
C ASP A 149 -54.44 -26.49 2.90
N SER A 150 -55.09 -26.79 4.02
CA SER A 150 -56.54 -26.76 4.28
C SER A 150 -56.87 -27.33 5.67
N GLU A 151 -57.69 -26.55 6.39
CA GLU A 151 -58.36 -26.74 7.70
C GLU A 151 -57.54 -26.50 8.98
#